data_AF-A0A6V8QIS8-F1
#
_entry.id   AF-A0A6V8QIS8-F1
#
_cell.length_a   1.000
_cell.length_b   1.000
_cell.length_c   1.000
_cell.angle_alpha   90.00
_cell.angle_beta   90.00
_cell.angle_gamma   90.00
#
_symmetry.space_group_name_H-M   'P 1'
#
loop_
_entity.id
_entity.type
_entity.pdbx_description
1 polymer ?
#
loop_
_entity_poly.entity_id
_entity_poly.type
_entity_poly.pdbx_seq_one_letter_code
_entity_poly.pdbx_strand_id
1 'polypeptide(L)'
;MSEVDEPMTGVDGGESRLPLSEDETRVLELYDKLQELRLEIAILNAQQADIGYETMQLSRDLFPYVQERDETSISVAQHAESVAKLRDDLTKVQVQSLRVCRENMELTSELFALAEQAKQKKAVRVDDPRVQQEMEKLTREVKTSRQRWRVMKGVASGVVAGSGVDWAKDEDLRNIVLDPEDED
;
A
#
# COMPACT_ATOMS: atom_id res chain seq x y z
N MET A 1 100.14 -74.37 -34.54
CA MET A 1 99.44 -75.62 -34.19
C MET A 1 98.09 -75.25 -33.58
N SER A 2 97.01 -75.62 -34.27
CA SER A 2 95.68 -76.03 -33.78
C SER A 2 94.57 -75.39 -34.62
N GLU A 3 94.17 -76.09 -35.68
CA GLU A 3 92.83 -76.06 -36.26
C GLU A 3 91.81 -76.46 -35.19
N VAL A 4 90.71 -75.72 -35.05
CA VAL A 4 89.37 -76.29 -34.86
C VAL A 4 88.36 -75.40 -35.59
N ASP A 5 87.56 -76.09 -36.39
CA ASP A 5 86.52 -75.70 -37.34
C ASP A 5 85.27 -75.10 -36.67
N GLU A 6 84.66 -74.05 -37.26
CA GLU A 6 83.23 -73.68 -37.26
C GLU A 6 83.00 -72.28 -37.87
N PRO A 7 81.84 -71.94 -38.49
CA PRO A 7 80.70 -72.77 -38.85
C PRO A 7 80.21 -72.62 -40.32
N MET A 8 79.59 -73.71 -40.77
CA MET A 8 78.61 -73.89 -41.84
C MET A 8 78.08 -72.64 -42.56
N THR A 9 78.49 -72.51 -43.82
CA THR A 9 77.91 -71.65 -44.83
C THR A 9 76.47 -72.06 -45.19
N GLY A 10 75.57 -71.07 -45.23
CA GLY A 10 74.51 -70.97 -46.23
C GLY A 10 73.25 -71.81 -46.00
N VAL A 11 72.23 -71.18 -45.44
CA VAL A 11 70.89 -71.20 -46.03
C VAL A 11 70.33 -69.79 -45.96
N ASP A 12 70.22 -69.20 -47.15
CA ASP A 12 69.48 -67.99 -47.47
C ASP A 12 68.02 -68.19 -47.06
N GLY A 13 67.71 -67.80 -45.82
CA GLY A 13 66.36 -67.64 -45.31
C GLY A 13 65.92 -66.19 -45.44
N GLY A 14 66.26 -65.54 -46.55
CA GLY A 14 65.61 -64.29 -46.95
C GLY A 14 64.12 -64.53 -46.93
N GLU A 15 63.42 -63.84 -46.03
CA GLU A 15 61.96 -63.78 -45.95
C GLU A 15 61.42 -63.63 -47.38
N SER A 16 60.92 -64.70 -47.97
CA SER A 16 60.28 -64.66 -49.28
C SER A 16 58.92 -63.99 -49.11
N ARG A 17 58.95 -62.66 -48.93
CA ARG A 17 57.84 -61.75 -49.15
C ARG A 17 57.65 -61.69 -50.66
N LEU A 18 56.80 -62.57 -51.17
CA LEU A 18 56.25 -62.40 -52.50
C LEU A 18 55.63 -60.99 -52.57
N PRO A 19 55.87 -60.20 -53.64
CA PRO A 19 55.21 -58.91 -53.79
C PRO A 19 53.70 -59.14 -53.78
N LEU A 20 52.98 -58.39 -52.93
CA LEU A 20 51.53 -58.47 -52.84
C LEU A 20 50.93 -58.25 -54.23
N SER A 21 49.91 -59.04 -54.56
CA SER A 21 49.14 -58.81 -55.78
C SER A 21 48.50 -57.42 -55.75
N GLU A 22 48.23 -56.83 -56.91
CA GLU A 22 47.54 -55.53 -57.00
C GLU A 22 46.20 -55.56 -56.23
N ASP A 23 45.49 -56.68 -56.28
CA ASP A 23 44.23 -56.90 -55.55
C ASP A 23 44.44 -56.96 -54.02
N GLU A 24 45.51 -57.60 -53.55
CA GLU A 24 45.82 -57.70 -52.11
C GLU A 24 46.20 -56.33 -51.54
N THR A 25 46.98 -55.56 -52.30
CA THR A 25 47.31 -54.17 -51.96
C THR A 25 46.06 -53.31 -51.91
N ARG A 26 45.16 -53.49 -52.89
CA ARG A 26 43.88 -52.78 -52.94
C ARG A 26 42.97 -53.11 -51.76
N VAL A 27 42.93 -54.37 -51.34
CA VAL A 27 42.15 -54.80 -50.16
C VAL A 27 42.71 -54.18 -48.87
N LEU A 28 44.03 -54.10 -48.72
CA LEU A 28 44.66 -53.45 -47.57
C LEU A 28 44.39 -51.94 -47.54
N GLU A 29 44.49 -51.24 -48.68
CA GLU A 29 44.12 -49.82 -48.78
C GLU A 29 42.65 -49.55 -48.41
N LEU A 30 41.75 -50.43 -48.85
CA LEU A 30 40.33 -50.32 -48.53
C LEU A 30 40.08 -50.62 -47.04
N TYR A 31 40.83 -51.55 -46.46
CA TYR A 31 40.78 -51.84 -45.03
C TYR A 31 41.27 -50.66 -44.20
N ASP A 32 42.39 -50.04 -44.57
CA ASP A 32 42.93 -48.85 -43.88
C ASP A 32 41.94 -47.69 -43.93
N LYS A 33 41.33 -47.43 -45.10
CA LYS A 33 40.25 -46.44 -45.24
C LYS A 33 39.01 -46.77 -44.40
N LEU A 34 38.66 -48.04 -44.29
CA LEU A 34 37.53 -48.48 -43.46
C LEU A 34 37.84 -48.25 -41.97
N GLN A 35 39.08 -48.52 -41.53
CA GLN A 35 39.51 -48.26 -40.16
C GLN A 35 39.52 -46.76 -39.84
N GLU A 36 40.01 -45.93 -40.78
CA GLU A 36 39.99 -44.47 -40.67
C GLU A 36 38.56 -43.94 -40.50
N LEU A 37 37.64 -44.34 -41.38
CA LEU A 37 36.24 -43.94 -41.30
C LEU A 37 35.55 -44.40 -40.00
N ARG A 38 35.88 -45.61 -39.50
CA ARG A 38 35.36 -46.09 -38.22
C ARG A 38 35.84 -45.24 -37.05
N LEU A 39 37.10 -44.81 -37.08
CA LEU A 39 37.67 -43.94 -36.05
C LEU A 39 37.02 -42.55 -36.10
N GLU A 40 36.85 -41.98 -37.30
CA GLU A 40 36.20 -40.68 -37.48
C GLU A 40 34.77 -40.69 -36.92
N ILE A 41 33.98 -41.71 -37.26
CA ILE A 41 32.62 -41.89 -36.73
C ILE A 41 32.63 -42.02 -35.20
N ALA A 42 33.59 -42.76 -34.63
CA ALA A 42 33.70 -42.93 -33.18
C ALA A 42 33.98 -41.60 -32.47
N ILE A 43 34.88 -40.78 -33.03
CA ILE A 43 35.20 -39.45 -32.48
C ILE A 43 33.99 -38.52 -32.57
N LEU A 44 33.31 -38.47 -33.72
CA LEU A 44 32.11 -37.66 -33.91
C LEU A 44 31.01 -38.05 -32.92
N ASN A 45 30.78 -39.34 -32.73
CA ASN A 45 29.79 -39.82 -31.75
C ASN A 45 30.19 -39.50 -30.31
N ALA A 46 31.48 -39.58 -29.96
CA ALA A 46 31.97 -39.22 -28.64
C ALA A 46 31.80 -37.71 -28.37
N GLN A 47 32.13 -36.85 -29.33
CA GLN A 47 31.92 -35.40 -29.23
C GLN A 47 30.43 -35.06 -29.10
N GLN A 48 29.56 -35.71 -29.88
CA GLN A 48 28.11 -35.50 -29.80
C GLN A 48 27.56 -35.90 -28.43
N ALA A 49 28.06 -37.00 -27.84
CA ALA A 49 27.68 -37.44 -26.51
C ALA A 49 28.18 -36.48 -25.41
N ASP A 50 29.39 -35.95 -25.54
CA ASP A 50 29.98 -35.00 -24.58
C ASP A 50 29.22 -33.67 -24.59
N ILE A 51 28.90 -33.13 -25.77
CA ILE A 51 28.03 -31.95 -25.92
C ILE A 51 26.63 -32.22 -25.34
N GLY A 52 26.09 -33.41 -25.56
CA GLY A 52 24.82 -33.84 -24.96
C GLY A 52 24.88 -33.89 -23.43
N TYR A 53 26.02 -34.32 -22.88
CA TYR A 53 26.25 -34.38 -21.44
C TYR A 53 26.43 -32.98 -20.82
N GLU A 54 27.23 -32.12 -21.44
CA GLU A 54 27.41 -30.72 -21.04
C GLU A 54 26.08 -29.96 -21.05
N THR A 55 25.29 -30.08 -22.13
CA THR A 55 23.97 -29.42 -22.21
C THR A 55 22.99 -29.94 -21.15
N MET A 56 23.05 -31.23 -20.82
CA MET A 56 22.24 -31.81 -19.74
C MET A 56 22.68 -31.32 -18.34
N GLN A 57 23.99 -31.18 -18.10
CA GLN A 57 24.52 -30.62 -16.87
C GLN A 57 24.19 -29.13 -16.73
N LEU A 58 24.44 -28.33 -17.78
CA LEU A 58 24.09 -26.91 -17.84
C LEU A 58 22.59 -26.69 -17.61
N SER A 59 21.74 -27.51 -18.23
CA SER A 59 20.29 -27.45 -18.01
C SER A 59 19.92 -27.73 -16.55
N ARG A 60 20.51 -28.77 -15.95
CA ARG A 60 20.28 -29.11 -14.54
C ARG A 60 20.71 -27.99 -13.59
N ASP A 61 21.85 -27.36 -13.87
CA ASP A 61 22.41 -26.32 -13.02
C ASP A 61 21.70 -24.98 -13.22
N LEU A 62 21.17 -24.70 -14.42
CA LEU A 62 20.42 -23.47 -14.72
C LEU A 62 18.94 -23.53 -14.29
N PHE A 63 18.35 -24.73 -14.27
CA PHE A 63 16.95 -24.96 -13.88
C PHE A 63 16.50 -24.23 -12.61
N PRO A 64 17.21 -24.31 -11.45
CA PRO A 64 16.78 -23.63 -10.23
C PRO A 64 16.73 -22.11 -10.39
N TYR A 65 17.66 -21.51 -11.14
CA TYR A 65 17.68 -20.05 -11.37
C TYR A 65 16.56 -19.60 -12.31
N VAL A 66 16.23 -20.41 -13.32
CA VAL A 66 15.08 -20.14 -14.20
C VAL A 66 13.79 -20.24 -13.41
N GLN A 67 13.67 -21.25 -12.54
CA GLN A 67 12.51 -21.39 -11.65
C GLN A 67 12.38 -20.20 -10.70
N GLU A 68 13.46 -19.80 -10.01
CA GLU A 68 13.46 -18.63 -9.11
C GLU A 68 13.11 -17.34 -9.88
N ARG A 69 13.65 -17.16 -11.08
CA ARG A 69 13.29 -16.04 -11.97
C ARG A 69 11.81 -16.05 -12.33
N ASP A 70 11.26 -17.21 -12.65
CA ASP A 70 9.86 -17.33 -13.06
C ASP A 70 8.93 -17.07 -11.86
N GLU A 71 9.26 -17.60 -10.67
CA GLU A 71 8.55 -17.34 -9.41
C GLU A 71 8.58 -15.85 -9.05
N THR A 72 9.74 -15.21 -9.12
CA THR A 72 9.87 -13.76 -8.88
C THR A 72 9.14 -12.94 -9.93
N SER A 73 9.15 -13.34 -11.20
CA SER A 73 8.40 -12.66 -12.27
C SER A 73 6.89 -12.76 -12.04
N ILE A 74 6.38 -13.90 -11.60
CA ILE A 74 4.97 -14.08 -11.21
C ILE A 74 4.62 -13.17 -10.03
N SER A 75 5.46 -13.16 -8.98
CA SER A 75 5.25 -12.30 -7.82
C SER A 75 5.25 -10.81 -8.19
N VAL A 76 6.19 -10.37 -9.03
CA VAL A 76 6.23 -8.99 -9.54
C VAL A 76 4.97 -8.65 -10.33
N ALA A 77 4.48 -9.56 -11.19
CA ALA A 77 3.25 -9.35 -11.93
C ALA A 77 2.03 -9.22 -11.00
N GLN A 78 1.93 -10.06 -9.97
CA GLN A 78 0.86 -9.99 -8.95
C GLN A 78 0.91 -8.69 -8.15
N HIS A 79 2.11 -8.24 -7.77
CA HIS A 79 2.29 -6.96 -7.08
C HIS A 79 1.93 -5.78 -7.99
N ALA A 80 2.34 -5.81 -9.27
CA ALA A 80 1.97 -4.79 -10.24
C ALA A 80 0.46 -4.71 -10.46
N GLU A 81 -0.23 -5.85 -10.54
CA GLU A 81 -1.68 -5.90 -10.63
C GLU A 81 -2.35 -5.30 -9.37
N SER A 82 -1.83 -5.64 -8.19
CA SER A 82 -2.33 -5.11 -6.92
C SER A 82 -2.13 -3.59 -6.81
N VAL A 83 -0.97 -3.09 -7.24
CA VAL A 83 -0.69 -1.65 -7.29
C VAL A 83 -1.60 -0.93 -8.28
N ALA A 84 -1.86 -1.52 -9.45
CA ALA A 84 -2.80 -0.96 -10.42
C ALA A 84 -4.21 -0.82 -9.83
N LYS A 85 -4.71 -1.87 -9.17
CA LYS A 85 -6.01 -1.85 -8.48
C LYS A 85 -6.07 -0.76 -7.40
N LEU A 86 -5.06 -0.68 -6.54
CA LEU A 86 -4.99 0.32 -5.48
C LEU A 86 -4.94 1.75 -6.05
N ARG A 87 -4.23 1.95 -7.17
CA ARG A 87 -4.17 3.25 -7.85
C ARG A 87 -5.52 3.65 -8.44
N ASP A 88 -6.25 2.71 -9.02
CA ASP A 88 -7.59 2.94 -9.55
C ASP A 88 -8.55 3.31 -8.43
N ASP A 89 -8.52 2.58 -7.31
CA ASP A 89 -9.38 2.85 -6.16
C ASP A 89 -9.03 4.18 -5.48
N LEU A 90 -7.75 4.51 -5.35
CA LEU A 90 -7.31 5.82 -4.87
C LEU A 90 -7.82 6.94 -5.78
N THR A 91 -7.74 6.75 -7.10
CA THR A 91 -8.23 7.74 -8.06
C THR A 91 -9.75 7.93 -7.93
N LYS A 92 -10.51 6.85 -7.77
CA LYS A 92 -11.97 6.92 -7.53
C LYS A 92 -12.29 7.71 -6.25
N VAL A 93 -11.62 7.38 -5.14
CA VAL A 93 -11.84 8.05 -3.84
C VAL A 93 -11.43 9.53 -3.92
N GLN A 94 -10.33 9.86 -4.61
CA GLN A 94 -9.92 11.25 -4.81
C GLN A 94 -10.95 12.05 -5.62
N VAL A 95 -11.48 11.48 -6.70
CA VAL A 95 -12.54 12.13 -7.49
C VAL A 95 -13.81 12.33 -6.66
N GLN A 96 -14.21 11.33 -5.86
CA GLN A 96 -15.34 11.46 -4.95
C GLN A 96 -15.11 12.54 -3.89
N SER A 97 -13.91 12.61 -3.30
CA SER A 97 -13.55 13.64 -2.33
C SER A 97 -13.63 15.04 -2.94
N LEU A 98 -13.11 15.24 -4.16
CA LEU A 98 -13.23 16.51 -4.86
C LEU A 98 -14.69 16.91 -5.12
N ARG A 99 -15.54 15.94 -5.49
CA ARG A 99 -16.97 16.18 -5.69
C ARG A 99 -17.65 16.61 -4.39
N VAL A 100 -17.45 15.88 -3.31
CA VAL A 100 -18.03 16.19 -1.99
C VAL A 100 -17.51 17.53 -1.46
N CYS A 101 -16.23 17.86 -1.63
CA CYS A 101 -15.70 19.17 -1.27
C CYS A 101 -16.40 20.30 -2.02
N ARG A 102 -16.67 20.11 -3.31
CA ARG A 102 -17.39 21.10 -4.12
C ARG A 102 -18.84 21.25 -3.65
N GLU A 103 -19.56 20.16 -3.44
CA GLU A 103 -20.92 20.17 -2.92
C GLU A 103 -20.98 20.85 -1.53
N ASN A 104 -20.03 20.54 -0.66
CA ASN A 104 -19.92 21.19 0.65
C ASN A 104 -19.66 22.69 0.52
N MET A 105 -18.83 23.14 -0.44
CA MET A 105 -18.62 24.56 -0.70
C MET A 105 -19.90 25.24 -1.19
N GLU A 106 -20.62 24.61 -2.11
CA GLU A 106 -21.90 25.11 -2.65
C GLU A 106 -22.94 25.23 -1.53
N LEU A 107 -23.18 24.17 -0.76
CA LEU A 107 -24.09 24.17 0.38
C LEU A 107 -23.70 25.19 1.46
N THR A 108 -22.40 25.32 1.75
CA THR A 108 -21.93 26.32 2.73
C THR A 108 -22.20 27.74 2.24
N SER A 109 -22.04 28.00 0.94
CA SER A 109 -22.36 29.30 0.36
C SER A 109 -23.86 29.61 0.45
N GLU A 110 -24.72 28.63 0.19
CA GLU A 110 -26.17 28.75 0.35
C GLU A 110 -26.56 28.98 1.81
N LEU A 111 -25.94 28.26 2.75
CA LEU A 111 -26.15 28.47 4.19
C LEU A 111 -25.80 29.90 4.61
N PHE A 112 -24.68 30.46 4.13
CA PHE A 112 -24.34 31.85 4.43
C PHE A 112 -25.35 32.84 3.84
N ALA A 113 -25.81 32.61 2.61
CA ALA A 113 -26.84 33.45 1.99
C ALA A 113 -28.16 33.41 2.78
N LEU A 114 -28.60 32.22 3.19
CA LEU A 114 -29.81 32.03 3.99
C LEU A 114 -29.68 32.61 5.41
N ALA A 115 -28.51 32.45 6.04
CA ALA A 115 -28.23 33.04 7.35
C ALA A 115 -28.28 34.57 7.29
N GLU A 116 -27.73 35.17 6.24
CA GLU A 116 -27.78 36.61 6.04
C GLU A 116 -29.21 37.10 5.76
N GLN A 117 -29.99 36.37 4.94
CA GLN A 117 -31.42 36.66 4.75
C GLN A 117 -32.22 36.55 6.05
N ALA A 118 -31.93 35.54 6.89
CA ALA A 118 -32.59 35.37 8.18
C ALA A 118 -32.22 36.50 9.16
N LYS A 119 -30.96 36.92 9.18
CA LYS A 119 -30.48 38.07 9.95
C LYS A 119 -31.15 39.36 9.50
N GLN A 120 -31.24 39.59 8.19
CA GLN A 120 -31.93 40.75 7.62
C GLN A 120 -33.42 40.76 7.97
N LYS A 121 -34.13 39.64 7.80
CA LYS A 121 -35.55 39.54 8.20
C LYS A 121 -35.74 39.77 9.70
N LYS A 122 -34.83 39.26 10.54
CA LYS A 122 -34.86 39.51 11.98
C LYS A 122 -34.60 40.98 12.31
N ALA A 123 -33.63 41.61 11.66
CA ALA A 123 -33.33 43.04 11.83
C ALA A 123 -34.54 43.89 11.41
N VAL A 124 -35.11 43.66 10.22
CA VAL A 124 -36.33 44.35 9.75
C VAL A 124 -37.50 44.18 10.72
N ARG A 125 -37.68 42.98 11.30
CA ARG A 125 -38.74 42.73 12.30
C ARG A 125 -38.49 43.49 13.61
N VAL A 126 -37.24 43.65 14.03
CA VAL A 126 -36.86 44.42 15.22
C VAL A 126 -36.93 45.93 14.95
N ASP A 127 -36.69 46.36 13.71
CA ASP A 127 -36.78 47.75 13.28
C ASP A 127 -38.21 48.22 12.99
N ASP A 128 -39.20 47.32 12.96
CA ASP A 128 -40.60 47.69 12.82
C ASP A 128 -41.03 48.56 14.02
N PRO A 129 -41.45 49.82 13.80
CA PRO A 129 -41.75 50.77 14.88
C PRO A 129 -42.84 50.26 15.82
N ARG A 130 -43.74 49.39 15.36
CA ARG A 130 -44.73 48.75 16.25
C ARG A 130 -44.09 47.78 17.23
N VAL A 131 -43.17 46.93 16.74
CA VAL A 131 -42.45 45.96 17.57
C VAL A 131 -41.54 46.68 18.56
N GLN A 132 -40.87 47.76 18.14
CA GLN A 132 -40.07 48.59 19.04
C GLN A 132 -40.91 49.22 20.15
N GLN A 133 -42.06 49.81 19.80
CA GLN A 133 -42.97 50.39 20.80
C GLN A 133 -43.48 49.36 21.82
N GLU A 134 -43.82 48.16 21.36
CA GLU A 134 -44.24 47.06 22.25
C GLU A 134 -43.08 46.58 23.14
N MET A 135 -41.88 46.41 22.59
CA MET A 135 -40.69 46.03 23.37
C MET A 135 -40.32 47.08 24.41
N GLU A 136 -40.37 48.37 24.08
CA GLU A 136 -40.13 49.45 25.03
C GLU A 136 -41.19 49.48 26.13
N LYS A 137 -42.46 49.30 25.77
CA LYS A 137 -43.57 49.23 26.73
C LYS A 137 -43.35 48.08 27.71
N LEU A 138 -43.08 46.88 27.21
CA LEU A 138 -42.77 45.70 28.02
C LEU A 138 -41.54 45.92 28.89
N THR A 139 -40.48 46.55 28.38
CA THR A 139 -39.26 46.83 29.16
C THR A 139 -39.55 47.83 30.28
N ARG A 140 -40.37 48.86 30.04
CA ARG A 140 -40.83 49.80 31.07
C ARG A 140 -41.69 49.10 32.11
N GLU A 141 -42.59 48.22 31.71
CA GLU A 141 -43.42 47.42 32.62
C GLU A 141 -42.58 46.46 33.47
N VAL A 142 -41.60 45.77 32.89
CA VAL A 142 -40.68 44.90 33.63
C VAL A 142 -39.80 45.70 34.59
N LYS A 143 -39.29 46.87 34.20
CA LYS A 143 -38.50 47.74 35.10
C LYS A 143 -39.33 48.24 36.28
N THR A 144 -40.56 48.69 36.02
CA THR A 144 -41.46 49.13 37.09
C THR A 144 -41.86 47.96 38.00
N SER A 145 -42.10 46.77 37.43
CA SER A 145 -42.36 45.55 38.20
C SER A 145 -41.16 45.15 39.07
N ARG A 146 -39.94 45.13 38.51
CA ARG A 146 -38.70 44.84 39.25
C ARG A 146 -38.45 45.87 40.35
N GLN A 147 -38.69 47.14 40.09
CA GLN A 147 -38.54 48.20 41.10
C GLN A 147 -39.54 48.01 42.25
N ARG A 148 -40.81 47.72 41.93
CA ARG A 148 -41.84 47.42 42.94
C ARG A 148 -41.49 46.18 43.75
N TRP A 149 -41.01 45.12 43.09
CA TRP A 149 -40.54 43.91 43.74
C TRP A 149 -39.37 44.20 44.68
N ARG A 150 -38.37 44.97 44.26
CA ARG A 150 -37.23 45.35 45.10
C ARG A 150 -37.65 46.13 46.35
N VAL A 151 -38.59 47.05 46.22
CA VAL A 151 -39.16 47.78 47.36
C VAL A 151 -39.89 46.82 48.29
N MET A 152 -40.75 45.95 47.74
CA MET A 152 -41.51 44.98 48.54
C MET A 152 -40.61 43.95 49.24
N LYS A 153 -39.55 43.47 48.57
CA LYS A 153 -38.47 42.67 49.15
C LYS A 153 -37.84 43.41 50.33
N GLY A 154 -37.35 44.64 50.10
CA GLY A 154 -36.69 45.44 51.14
C GLY A 154 -37.57 45.71 52.36
N VAL A 155 -38.86 46.01 52.16
CA VAL A 155 -39.81 46.18 53.27
C VAL A 155 -40.05 44.86 54.01
N ALA A 156 -40.27 43.76 53.30
CA ALA A 156 -40.48 42.44 53.91
C ALA A 156 -39.26 41.99 54.73
N SER A 157 -38.05 42.08 54.17
CA SER A 157 -36.81 41.72 54.86
C SER A 157 -36.57 42.62 56.09
N GLY A 158 -36.83 43.93 55.98
CA GLY A 158 -36.70 44.87 57.09
C GLY A 158 -37.70 44.61 58.23
N VAL A 159 -38.94 44.26 57.91
CA VAL A 159 -39.98 43.90 58.89
C VAL A 159 -39.61 42.60 59.61
N VAL A 160 -39.21 41.57 58.88
CA VAL A 160 -38.83 40.27 59.46
C VAL A 160 -37.61 40.44 60.37
N ALA A 161 -36.55 41.10 59.90
CA ALA A 161 -35.34 41.32 60.69
C ALA A 161 -35.56 42.24 61.91
N GLY A 162 -36.45 43.24 61.78
CA GLY A 162 -36.79 44.17 62.86
C GLY A 162 -37.80 43.63 63.88
N SER A 163 -38.52 42.56 63.57
CA SER A 163 -39.56 41.99 64.45
C SER A 163 -39.02 41.22 65.66
N GLY A 164 -37.72 40.89 65.68
CA GLY A 164 -37.10 40.08 66.73
C GLY A 164 -37.36 38.57 66.62
N VAL A 165 -38.00 38.10 65.54
CA VAL A 165 -38.13 36.68 65.21
C VAL A 165 -36.77 36.12 64.77
N ASP A 166 -36.42 34.90 65.20
CA ASP A 166 -35.15 34.21 64.87
C ASP A 166 -35.17 33.65 63.43
N TRP A 167 -35.18 34.56 62.45
CA TRP A 167 -35.29 34.27 61.01
C TRP A 167 -34.09 33.51 60.43
N ALA A 168 -32.97 33.41 61.14
CA ALA A 168 -31.77 32.72 60.65
C ALA A 168 -31.88 31.19 60.72
N LYS A 169 -32.74 30.68 61.61
CA LYS A 169 -32.98 29.24 61.79
C LYS A 169 -34.10 28.69 60.90
N ASP A 170 -35.00 29.55 60.48
CA ASP A 170 -36.10 29.21 59.57
C ASP A 170 -35.63 29.41 58.12
N GLU A 171 -35.66 28.35 57.32
CA GLU A 171 -35.17 28.34 55.94
C GLU A 171 -35.97 29.28 55.03
N ASP A 172 -37.28 29.38 55.24
CA ASP A 172 -38.15 30.22 54.44
C ASP A 172 -37.91 31.70 54.77
N LEU A 173 -37.79 32.04 56.06
CA LEU A 173 -37.49 33.42 56.50
C LEU A 173 -36.07 33.85 56.13
N ARG A 174 -35.10 32.92 56.19
CA ARG A 174 -33.73 33.16 55.76
C ARG A 174 -33.67 33.51 54.27
N ASN A 175 -34.39 32.77 53.42
CA ASN A 175 -34.44 33.05 51.99
C ASN A 175 -35.11 34.39 51.67
N ILE A 176 -36.18 34.75 52.38
CA ILE A 176 -36.86 36.05 52.22
C ILE A 176 -35.94 37.23 52.60
N VAL A 177 -35.04 37.05 53.58
CA VAL A 177 -34.13 38.11 54.04
C VAL A 177 -32.83 38.17 53.21
N LEU A 178 -32.28 37.02 52.81
CA LEU A 178 -30.95 36.91 52.21
C LEU A 178 -30.94 36.60 50.71
N ASP A 179 -32.09 36.61 50.03
CA ASP A 179 -32.25 36.17 48.63
C ASP A 179 -31.05 36.56 47.72
N PRO A 180 -30.27 35.58 47.22
CA PRO A 180 -28.99 35.79 46.54
C PRO A 180 -29.14 36.15 45.05
N GLU A 181 -29.97 37.14 44.73
CA GLU A 181 -30.09 37.71 43.38
C GLU A 181 -29.92 39.24 43.39
N ASP A 182 -28.75 39.70 43.81
CA ASP A 182 -28.30 41.09 43.61
C ASP A 182 -26.86 41.15 43.05
N GLU A 183 -26.41 40.14 42.29
CA GLU A 183 -25.19 40.21 41.47
C GLU A 183 -25.53 39.98 39.98
N ASP A 184 -25.85 41.08 39.29
CA ASP A 184 -25.65 41.30 37.85
C ASP A 184 -25.58 42.82 37.57
#